data_AF-A0A7S2PHL1-F1
#
_entry.id   AF-A0A7S2PHL1-F1
#
_cell.length_a   1.000
_cell.length_b   1.000
_cell.length_c   1.000
_cell.angle_alpha   90.00
_cell.angle_beta   90.00
_cell.angle_gamma   90.00
#
_symmetry.space_group_name_H-M   'P 1'
#
loop_
_entity.id
_entity.type
_entity.pdbx_description
1 polymer ?
#
loop_
_entity_poly.entity_id
_entity_poly.type
_entity_poly.pdbx_seq_one_letter_code
_entity_poly.pdbx_strand_id
1 'polypeptide(L)'
;KWLAATTDAVIGETYGSASRPILASSDNASPYSAVWLNRANQVEDPWVSIIDHGPAIGAGKILYGEASYGGGSGDGDHAANILPSSGGADVYIKRSCAQLYGGGWTRVRHVPAGITWHPATDSLAGTEVYGTESIDSAPWSVDFESKVAGYNEFLFATGDCTKWLAATTDAVIGETYGSAS
;
A
#
# COMPACT_ATOMS: atom_id res chain seq x y z
N LYS A 1 11.62 30.07 -8.00
CA LYS A 1 10.53 29.96 -9.00
C LYS A 1 9.58 28.88 -8.50
N TRP A 2 8.31 29.20 -8.31
CA TRP A 2 7.28 28.22 -7.93
C TRP A 2 6.52 27.81 -9.18
N LEU A 3 6.34 26.51 -9.37
CA LEU A 3 5.40 25.97 -10.35
C LEU A 3 4.38 25.17 -9.53
N ALA A 4 3.15 25.67 -9.49
CA ALA A 4 2.00 24.89 -9.09
C ALA A 4 1.43 24.26 -10.37
N ALA A 5 1.50 22.94 -10.49
CA ALA A 5 0.70 22.21 -11.47
C ALA A 5 -0.52 21.65 -10.72
N THR A 6 -1.71 21.95 -11.23
CA THR A 6 -2.98 21.39 -10.73
C THR A 6 -3.44 20.31 -11.70
N THR A 7 -3.84 19.18 -11.11
CA THR A 7 -4.70 18.10 -11.58
C THR A 7 -4.44 17.52 -12.98
N ASP A 8 -3.65 16.44 -13.00
CA ASP A 8 -3.85 15.18 -13.75
C ASP A 8 -2.50 14.44 -13.82
N ALA A 9 -1.99 13.99 -12.67
CA ALA A 9 -0.92 13.00 -12.67
C ALA A 9 -1.61 11.63 -12.74
N VAL A 10 -1.37 10.93 -13.85
CA VAL A 10 -1.82 9.56 -14.08
C VAL A 10 -1.60 8.74 -12.81
N ILE A 11 -2.69 8.37 -12.15
CA ILE A 11 -2.69 7.48 -11.00
C ILE A 11 -2.28 6.08 -11.51
N GLY A 12 -1.17 5.56 -10.98
CA GLY A 12 -0.72 4.18 -11.12
C GLY A 12 -0.26 3.77 -12.53
N GLU A 13 1.03 3.47 -12.72
CA GLU A 13 1.44 2.66 -13.87
C GLU A 13 0.96 1.22 -13.63
N THR A 14 0.21 0.65 -14.57
CA THR A 14 0.02 -0.81 -14.60
C THR A 14 1.35 -1.43 -15.03
N TYR A 15 2.11 -1.98 -14.08
CA TYR A 15 3.39 -2.65 -14.35
C TYR A 15 3.27 -4.17 -14.48
N GLY A 16 2.06 -4.72 -14.45
CA GLY A 16 1.83 -6.15 -14.61
C GLY A 16 2.41 -6.94 -13.44
N SER A 17 3.48 -7.68 -13.68
CA SER A 17 4.28 -8.37 -12.67
C SER A 17 5.72 -7.90 -12.78
N ALA A 18 6.24 -7.24 -11.74
CA ALA A 18 7.55 -6.61 -11.80
C ALA A 18 8.26 -6.64 -10.45
N SER A 19 9.59 -6.73 -10.48
CA SER A 19 10.44 -6.55 -9.30
C SER A 19 10.43 -5.09 -8.86
N ARG A 20 10.11 -4.83 -7.59
CA ARG A 20 9.98 -3.48 -7.02
C ARG A 20 10.91 -3.30 -5.83
N PRO A 21 11.57 -2.13 -5.69
CA PRO A 21 12.48 -1.89 -4.58
C PRO A 21 11.73 -1.70 -3.26
N ILE A 22 12.21 -2.37 -2.22
CA ILE A 22 11.78 -2.26 -0.84
C ILE A 22 12.92 -1.60 -0.06
N LEU A 23 12.61 -0.55 0.70
CA LEU A 23 13.60 0.17 1.51
C LEU A 23 14.02 -0.67 2.72
N ALA A 24 13.04 -1.27 3.39
CA ALA A 24 13.21 -2.19 4.50
C ALA A 24 11.88 -2.94 4.78
N SER A 25 11.95 -4.06 5.48
CA SER A 25 10.80 -4.80 5.97
C SER A 25 11.07 -5.45 7.33
N SER A 26 10.03 -6.03 7.93
CA SER A 26 10.14 -6.86 9.12
C SER A 26 11.10 -8.05 8.97
N ASP A 27 11.30 -8.53 7.73
CA ASP A 27 12.14 -9.70 7.43
C ASP A 27 13.57 -9.30 7.06
N ASN A 28 13.77 -8.08 6.55
CA ASN A 28 15.08 -7.58 6.14
C ASN A 28 15.15 -6.05 6.28
N ALA A 29 16.00 -5.58 7.19
CA ALA A 29 16.21 -4.16 7.43
C ALA A 29 17.09 -3.46 6.36
N SER A 30 17.71 -4.21 5.45
CA SER A 30 18.47 -3.66 4.32
C SER A 30 17.62 -3.61 3.05
N PRO A 31 17.85 -2.64 2.14
CA PRO A 31 17.11 -2.57 0.89
C PRO A 31 17.22 -3.84 0.05
N TYR A 32 16.11 -4.24 -0.57
CA TYR A 32 16.03 -5.40 -1.45
C TYR A 32 14.88 -5.22 -2.44
N SER A 33 14.48 -6.27 -3.16
CA SER A 33 13.34 -6.21 -4.07
C SER A 33 12.48 -7.45 -3.97
N ALA A 34 11.20 -7.30 -4.29
CA ALA A 34 10.23 -8.38 -4.41
C ALA A 34 9.35 -8.15 -5.64
N VAL A 35 8.84 -9.23 -6.22
CA VAL A 35 7.87 -9.15 -7.32
C VAL A 35 6.50 -8.78 -6.76
N TRP A 36 5.97 -7.64 -7.21
CA TRP A 36 4.62 -7.16 -6.92
C TRP A 36 3.76 -7.15 -8.18
N LEU A 37 2.44 -7.08 -8.00
CA LEU A 37 1.49 -7.03 -9.11
C LEU A 37 0.75 -5.70 -9.14
N ASN A 38 0.65 -5.11 -10.33
CA ASN A 38 -0.29 -4.04 -10.65
C ASN A 38 -0.73 -4.18 -12.11
N ARG A 39 -1.67 -5.09 -12.36
CA ARG A 39 -2.07 -5.56 -13.68
C ARG A 39 -3.28 -4.77 -14.17
N ALA A 40 -3.29 -4.43 -15.46
CA ALA A 40 -4.42 -3.77 -16.08
C ALA A 40 -5.70 -4.61 -15.95
N ASN A 41 -6.81 -3.94 -15.58
CA ASN A 41 -8.13 -4.55 -15.39
C ASN A 41 -8.23 -5.60 -14.27
N GLN A 42 -7.31 -5.60 -13.30
CA GLN A 42 -7.44 -6.36 -12.06
C GLN A 42 -7.79 -5.36 -10.96
N VAL A 43 -8.98 -5.45 -10.41
CA VAL A 43 -9.51 -4.48 -9.45
C VAL A 43 -8.95 -4.70 -8.04
N GLU A 44 -8.45 -5.90 -7.78
CA GLU A 44 -7.81 -6.30 -6.54
C GLU A 44 -6.34 -5.86 -6.43
N ASP A 45 -5.76 -5.43 -7.55
CA ASP A 45 -4.40 -4.91 -7.63
C ASP A 45 -4.37 -3.42 -7.19
N PRO A 46 -3.26 -2.93 -6.64
CA PRO A 46 -1.96 -3.58 -6.55
C PRO A 46 -1.84 -4.59 -5.40
N TRP A 47 -1.01 -5.62 -5.59
CA TRP A 47 -0.57 -6.53 -4.55
C TRP A 47 0.82 -6.16 -4.06
N VAL A 48 0.93 -5.80 -2.78
CA VAL A 48 2.20 -5.46 -2.13
C VAL A 48 2.55 -6.52 -1.08
N SER A 49 3.76 -7.07 -1.15
CA SER A 49 4.20 -8.17 -0.28
C SER A 49 5.68 -8.09 0.11
N ILE A 50 6.03 -8.67 1.26
CA ILE A 50 7.40 -8.66 1.81
C ILE A 50 8.37 -9.47 0.93
N ILE A 51 7.88 -10.52 0.29
CA ILE A 51 8.61 -11.36 -0.68
C ILE A 51 7.83 -11.40 -2.00
N ASP A 52 8.34 -12.08 -3.02
CA ASP A 52 7.63 -12.27 -4.28
C ASP A 52 6.18 -12.73 -4.06
N HIS A 53 5.26 -12.10 -4.78
CA HIS A 53 3.82 -12.21 -4.57
C HIS A 53 3.32 -13.66 -4.45
N GLY A 54 3.70 -14.54 -5.39
CA GLY A 54 3.24 -15.94 -5.41
C GLY A 54 3.53 -16.68 -4.10
N PRO A 55 4.80 -16.82 -3.69
CA PRO A 55 5.16 -17.39 -2.38
C PRO A 55 4.58 -16.62 -1.17
N ALA A 56 4.34 -15.30 -1.29
CA ALA A 56 3.81 -14.49 -0.20
C ALA A 56 2.38 -14.88 0.21
N ILE A 57 1.55 -15.38 -0.71
CA ILE A 57 0.16 -15.79 -0.44
C ILE A 57 0.12 -16.86 0.66
N GLY A 58 0.82 -17.98 0.45
CA GLY A 58 0.86 -19.09 1.42
C GLY A 58 1.70 -18.77 2.67
N ALA A 59 2.67 -17.87 2.56
CA ALA A 59 3.52 -17.47 3.68
C ALA A 59 2.88 -16.43 4.62
N GLY A 60 1.70 -15.90 4.28
CA GLY A 60 1.07 -14.79 5.02
C GLY A 60 1.92 -13.53 4.99
N LYS A 61 2.46 -13.17 3.81
CA LYS A 61 3.40 -12.04 3.64
C LYS A 61 2.90 -10.95 2.69
N ILE A 62 1.62 -10.97 2.37
CA ILE A 62 0.93 -9.88 1.67
C ILE A 62 0.55 -8.82 2.70
N LEU A 63 0.77 -7.55 2.37
CA LEU A 63 0.48 -6.41 3.23
C LEU A 63 -0.52 -5.43 2.63
N TYR A 64 -0.92 -5.62 1.37
CA TYR A 64 -1.93 -4.78 0.72
C TYR A 64 -2.59 -5.50 -0.45
N GLY A 65 -3.89 -5.21 -0.64
CA GLY A 65 -4.73 -5.55 -1.78
C GLY A 65 -5.99 -4.68 -1.78
N GLU A 66 -6.74 -4.72 -2.87
CA GLU A 66 -7.90 -3.84 -3.15
C GLU A 66 -9.20 -4.61 -3.43
N ALA A 67 -10.27 -3.87 -3.75
CA ALA A 67 -11.61 -4.36 -4.11
C ALA A 67 -12.28 -5.28 -3.09
N SER A 68 -11.93 -5.18 -1.81
CA SER A 68 -12.35 -6.16 -0.79
C SER A 68 -12.02 -7.61 -1.16
N TYR A 69 -11.05 -7.82 -2.05
CA TYR A 69 -10.72 -9.13 -2.54
C TYR A 69 -10.07 -9.93 -1.42
N GLY A 70 -10.66 -11.06 -1.04
CA GLY A 70 -10.10 -11.97 -0.05
C GLY A 70 -9.20 -13.04 -0.64
N GLY A 71 -9.42 -13.36 -1.91
CA GLY A 71 -9.00 -14.63 -2.48
C GLY A 71 -10.04 -15.74 -2.31
N GLY A 72 -10.10 -16.66 -3.26
CA GLY A 72 -10.89 -17.89 -3.14
C GLY A 72 -10.11 -18.98 -2.41
N SER A 73 -10.80 -19.87 -1.71
CA SER A 73 -10.21 -20.96 -0.90
C SER A 73 -9.13 -21.75 -1.64
N GLY A 74 -7.91 -21.85 -1.07
CA GLY A 74 -6.75 -22.58 -1.61
C GLY A 74 -5.49 -21.70 -1.70
N ASP A 75 -4.55 -22.03 -2.61
CA ASP A 75 -3.38 -21.20 -2.98
C ASP A 75 -3.75 -19.78 -3.49
N GLY A 76 -5.05 -19.44 -3.50
CA GLY A 76 -5.59 -18.15 -3.88
C GLY A 76 -6.08 -17.29 -2.72
N ASP A 77 -5.92 -17.68 -1.45
CA ASP A 77 -6.41 -16.93 -0.28
C ASP A 77 -5.42 -15.82 0.13
N HIS A 78 -5.60 -14.64 -0.45
CA HIS A 78 -4.70 -13.49 -0.28
C HIS A 78 -4.83 -12.84 1.10
N ALA A 79 -5.93 -13.09 1.81
CA ALA A 79 -6.24 -12.48 3.09
C ALA A 79 -6.15 -13.45 4.28
N ALA A 80 -6.66 -14.68 4.15
CA ALA A 80 -6.87 -15.54 5.32
C ALA A 80 -5.59 -15.97 6.05
N ASN A 81 -4.45 -16.00 5.36
CA ASN A 81 -3.16 -16.35 5.97
C ASN A 81 -2.52 -15.19 6.73
N ILE A 82 -3.12 -13.99 6.75
CA ILE A 82 -2.52 -12.81 7.38
C ILE A 82 -3.50 -11.96 8.18
N LEU A 83 -4.60 -11.48 7.57
CA LEU A 83 -5.48 -10.50 8.19
C LEU A 83 -6.15 -11.00 9.50
N PRO A 84 -6.70 -12.24 9.58
CA PRO A 84 -7.42 -12.69 10.77
C PRO A 84 -6.53 -12.74 12.02
N SER A 85 -5.29 -13.21 11.86
CA SER A 85 -4.36 -13.44 12.98
C SER A 85 -3.51 -12.23 13.35
N SER A 86 -3.44 -11.21 12.47
CA SER A 86 -2.53 -10.08 12.64
C SER A 86 -3.23 -8.73 12.84
N GLY A 87 -4.52 -8.75 13.19
CA GLY A 87 -5.27 -7.54 13.53
C GLY A 87 -5.69 -6.70 12.33
N GLY A 88 -5.72 -7.28 11.13
CA GLY A 88 -5.99 -6.55 9.89
C GLY A 88 -4.71 -5.94 9.28
N ALA A 89 -4.88 -4.87 8.51
CA ALA A 89 -3.79 -4.19 7.83
C ALA A 89 -4.01 -2.68 7.72
N ASP A 90 -2.89 -1.97 7.61
CA ASP A 90 -2.81 -0.52 7.62
C ASP A 90 -1.84 -0.01 6.55
N VAL A 91 -2.21 1.13 5.96
CA VAL A 91 -1.35 1.91 5.08
C VAL A 91 -1.00 3.21 5.77
N TYR A 92 0.28 3.54 5.75
CA TYR A 92 0.82 4.79 6.23
C TYR A 92 1.60 5.48 5.12
N ILE A 93 1.62 6.80 5.16
CA ILE A 93 2.41 7.63 4.26
C ILE A 93 3.27 8.60 5.04
N LYS A 94 4.37 9.03 4.42
CA LYS A 94 5.14 10.17 4.89
C LYS A 94 5.77 10.91 3.71
N ARG A 95 6.24 12.11 3.99
CA ARG A 95 7.15 12.86 3.13
C ARG A 95 8.55 12.81 3.73
N SER A 96 9.53 12.28 3.02
CA SER A 96 10.89 12.05 3.55
C SER A 96 11.56 13.30 4.09
N CYS A 97 11.39 14.47 3.45
CA CYS A 97 11.88 15.75 3.97
C CYS A 97 11.11 16.27 5.20
N ALA A 98 9.92 15.73 5.53
CA ALA A 98 9.18 16.07 6.74
C ALA A 98 9.84 15.51 8.02
N GLN A 99 10.76 14.54 7.90
CA GLN A 99 11.59 14.09 9.03
C GLN A 99 12.45 15.23 9.61
N LEU A 100 12.79 16.26 8.81
CA LEU A 100 13.50 17.46 9.29
C LEU A 100 12.68 18.27 10.31
N TYR A 101 11.37 18.06 10.37
CA TYR A 101 10.44 18.72 11.30
C TYR A 101 9.79 17.73 12.30
N GLY A 102 10.39 16.54 12.49
CA GLY A 102 9.88 15.53 13.43
C GLY A 102 8.70 14.70 12.90
N GLY A 103 8.38 14.77 11.60
CA GLY A 103 7.26 14.05 11.00
C GLY A 103 7.48 12.53 10.93
N GLY A 104 6.58 11.79 11.57
CA GLY A 104 6.50 10.33 11.50
C GLY A 104 5.61 9.82 10.37
N TRP A 105 5.26 8.54 10.43
CA TRP A 105 4.28 7.90 9.55
C TRP A 105 2.86 8.37 9.90
N THR A 106 2.08 8.77 8.90
CA THR A 106 0.66 9.12 9.05
C THR A 106 -0.18 7.96 8.54
N ARG A 107 -1.02 7.36 9.40
CA ARG A 107 -1.95 6.28 9.03
C ARG A 107 -3.08 6.86 8.17
N VAL A 108 -3.35 6.25 7.02
CA VAL A 108 -4.29 6.80 6.04
C VAL A 108 -5.30 5.80 5.48
N ARG A 109 -5.10 4.51 5.73
CA ARG A 109 -6.07 3.47 5.35
C ARG A 109 -5.96 2.29 6.29
N HIS A 110 -7.11 1.68 6.58
CA HIS A 110 -7.24 0.56 7.50
C HIS A 110 -8.24 -0.46 6.97
N VAL A 111 -7.98 -1.73 7.22
CA VAL A 111 -8.96 -2.82 7.17
C VAL A 111 -8.82 -3.66 8.44
N PRO A 112 -9.92 -3.98 9.14
CA PRO A 112 -9.86 -4.79 10.36
C PRO A 112 -9.48 -6.24 10.05
N ALA A 113 -9.22 -7.02 11.10
CA ALA A 113 -9.08 -8.46 10.99
C ALA A 113 -10.31 -9.07 10.28
N GLY A 114 -10.07 -9.95 9.32
CA GLY A 114 -11.10 -10.50 8.46
C GLY A 114 -10.50 -11.28 7.30
N ILE A 115 -11.30 -11.58 6.29
CA ILE A 115 -10.89 -12.36 5.11
C ILE A 115 -10.94 -11.57 3.82
N THR A 116 -10.97 -10.24 3.89
CA THR A 116 -11.08 -9.34 2.74
C THR A 116 -10.15 -8.15 2.91
N TRP A 117 -9.48 -7.75 1.83
CA TRP A 117 -8.60 -6.58 1.80
C TRP A 117 -9.36 -5.25 1.75
N HIS A 118 -8.65 -4.14 1.52
CA HIS A 118 -9.23 -2.80 1.53
C HIS A 118 -10.34 -2.66 0.47
N PRO A 119 -11.46 -2.00 0.77
CA PRO A 119 -12.52 -1.72 -0.22
C PRO A 119 -12.11 -0.85 -1.39
N ALA A 120 -11.01 -0.09 -1.26
CA ALA A 120 -10.54 0.83 -2.27
C ALA A 120 -10.28 0.12 -3.61
N THR A 121 -10.47 0.83 -4.73
CA THR A 121 -10.04 0.42 -6.08
C THR A 121 -9.21 1.50 -6.78
N ASP A 122 -8.58 2.37 -5.99
CA ASP A 122 -7.86 3.55 -6.44
C ASP A 122 -6.39 3.29 -6.77
N SER A 123 -5.97 2.01 -6.80
CA SER A 123 -4.59 1.60 -7.08
C SER A 123 -3.57 2.34 -6.21
N LEU A 124 -3.87 2.47 -4.91
CA LEU A 124 -3.09 3.21 -3.92
C LEU A 124 -2.93 4.72 -4.17
N ALA A 125 -3.72 5.32 -5.06
CA ALA A 125 -3.72 6.78 -5.25
C ALA A 125 -4.04 7.56 -3.97
N GLY A 126 -4.88 6.97 -3.11
CA GLY A 126 -5.39 7.62 -1.92
C GLY A 126 -6.53 8.59 -2.21
N THR A 127 -7.33 8.36 -3.24
CA THR A 127 -8.45 9.20 -3.65
C THR A 127 -9.80 8.66 -3.19
N GLU A 128 -9.89 7.36 -2.87
CA GLU A 128 -11.11 6.77 -2.33
C GLU A 128 -11.20 6.96 -0.81
N VAL A 129 -12.21 7.73 -0.40
CA VAL A 129 -12.50 8.08 1.01
C VAL A 129 -13.75 7.35 1.48
N TYR A 130 -13.63 6.60 2.57
CA TYR A 130 -14.73 5.84 3.15
C TYR A 130 -14.52 5.57 4.65
N GLY A 131 -15.60 5.16 5.32
CA GLY A 131 -15.58 4.86 6.75
C GLY A 131 -15.37 6.09 7.62
N THR A 132 -14.91 5.88 8.84
CA THR A 132 -14.56 6.95 9.78
C THR A 132 -13.19 6.67 10.34
N GLU A 133 -12.25 7.58 10.11
CA GLU A 133 -10.88 7.49 10.60
C GLU A 133 -10.87 7.21 12.12
N SER A 134 -9.99 6.31 12.55
CA SER A 134 -9.84 5.82 13.94
C SER A 134 -10.99 4.93 14.46
N ILE A 135 -12.01 4.61 13.65
CA ILE A 135 -13.00 3.59 13.99
C ILE A 135 -12.57 2.26 13.38
N ASP A 136 -11.62 1.61 14.04
CA ASP A 136 -10.94 0.39 13.56
C ASP A 136 -11.80 -0.89 13.64
N SER A 137 -13.07 -0.78 14.06
CA SER A 137 -14.02 -1.89 13.93
C SER A 137 -14.54 -2.08 12.50
N ALA A 138 -14.22 -1.16 11.58
CA ALA A 138 -14.65 -1.15 10.18
C ALA A 138 -13.52 -0.61 9.29
N PRO A 139 -13.50 -0.95 7.99
CA PRO A 139 -12.52 -0.39 7.06
C PRO A 139 -12.74 1.13 6.91
N TRP A 140 -11.64 1.87 6.80
CA TRP A 140 -11.66 3.31 6.53
C TRP A 140 -10.48 3.73 5.67
N SER A 141 -10.66 4.82 4.93
CA SER A 141 -9.64 5.46 4.09
C SER A 141 -9.90 6.95 4.06
N VAL A 142 -8.83 7.74 4.10
CA VAL A 142 -8.86 9.20 3.97
C VAL A 142 -8.14 9.62 2.69
N ASP A 143 -8.32 10.87 2.26
CA ASP A 143 -7.57 11.41 1.13
C ASP A 143 -6.09 11.58 1.50
N PHE A 144 -5.19 10.91 0.77
CA PHE A 144 -3.77 10.83 1.15
C PHE A 144 -3.06 12.17 0.99
N GLU A 145 -3.32 12.87 -0.11
CA GLU A 145 -2.69 14.16 -0.42
C GLU A 145 -3.14 15.25 0.57
N SER A 146 -4.40 15.23 1.01
CA SER A 146 -4.92 16.12 2.05
C SER A 146 -4.29 15.84 3.42
N LYS A 147 -3.86 14.62 3.69
CA LYS A 147 -3.23 14.23 4.96
C LYS A 147 -1.75 14.56 4.99
N VAL A 148 -1.02 14.25 3.92
CA VAL A 148 0.42 14.51 3.80
C VAL A 148 0.73 14.96 2.37
N ALA A 149 0.63 16.26 2.13
CA ALA A 149 0.86 16.84 0.80
C ALA A 149 2.26 16.51 0.25
N GLY A 150 2.30 15.91 -0.94
CA GLY A 150 3.52 15.44 -1.60
C GLY A 150 4.22 14.32 -0.84
N TYR A 151 3.46 13.40 -0.25
CA TYR A 151 4.00 12.16 0.30
C TYR A 151 4.77 11.40 -0.79
N ASN A 152 5.85 10.73 -0.39
CA ASN A 152 6.76 10.05 -1.31
C ASN A 152 7.24 8.69 -0.79
N GLU A 153 6.76 8.27 0.36
CA GLU A 153 7.01 6.95 0.92
C GLU A 153 5.74 6.37 1.52
N PHE A 154 5.58 5.06 1.34
CA PHE A 154 4.58 4.23 1.99
C PHE A 154 5.22 3.33 3.04
N LEU A 155 4.44 3.03 4.07
CA LEU A 155 4.64 1.90 4.97
C LEU A 155 3.35 1.10 4.99
N PHE A 156 3.45 -0.19 4.70
CA PHE A 156 2.37 -1.15 4.87
C PHE A 156 2.67 -1.96 6.11
N ALA A 157 1.66 -2.22 6.94
CA ALA A 157 1.83 -3.01 8.15
C ALA A 157 0.58 -3.81 8.48
N THR A 158 0.77 -4.93 9.16
CA THR A 158 -0.34 -5.59 9.87
C THR A 158 -0.77 -4.77 11.08
N GLY A 159 -2.01 -4.94 11.53
CA GLY A 159 -2.55 -4.24 12.69
C GLY A 159 -1.82 -4.55 14.01
N ASP A 160 -1.15 -5.70 14.10
CA ASP A 160 -0.27 -6.09 15.21
C ASP A 160 1.19 -5.61 15.06
N CYS A 161 1.50 -4.91 13.97
CA CYS A 161 2.81 -4.37 13.61
C CYS A 161 3.93 -5.42 13.45
N THR A 162 3.63 -6.73 13.40
CA THR A 162 4.65 -7.79 13.31
C THR A 162 5.19 -7.97 11.90
N LYS A 163 4.39 -7.65 10.88
CA LYS A 163 4.81 -7.62 9.48
C LYS A 163 4.66 -6.22 8.94
N TRP A 164 5.70 -5.73 8.31
CA TRP A 164 5.70 -4.40 7.70
C TRP A 164 6.72 -4.31 6.57
N LEU A 165 6.49 -3.39 5.63
CA LEU A 165 7.48 -2.98 4.64
C LEU A 165 7.34 -1.50 4.31
N ALA A 166 8.47 -0.83 4.10
CA ALA A 166 8.54 0.54 3.63
C ALA A 166 9.08 0.59 2.20
N ALA A 167 8.48 1.44 1.37
CA ALA A 167 8.85 1.63 -0.03
C ALA A 167 8.58 3.06 -0.47
N THR A 168 9.24 3.51 -1.55
CA THR A 168 8.92 4.82 -2.13
C THR A 168 7.58 4.77 -2.86
N THR A 169 6.92 5.92 -3.01
CA THR A 169 5.74 6.06 -3.85
C THR A 169 6.03 5.55 -5.26
N ASP A 170 7.16 5.92 -5.86
CA ASP A 170 7.57 5.44 -7.18
C ASP A 170 7.66 3.92 -7.27
N ALA A 171 8.11 3.24 -6.20
CA ALA A 171 8.18 1.78 -6.13
C ALA A 171 6.80 1.12 -6.01
N VAL A 172 5.86 1.77 -5.34
CA VAL A 172 4.52 1.22 -5.09
C VAL A 172 3.60 1.41 -6.29
N ILE A 173 3.46 2.66 -6.76
CA ILE A 173 2.48 3.04 -7.79
C ILE A 173 3.08 3.16 -9.20
N GLY A 174 4.40 3.07 -9.38
CA GLY A 174 5.05 3.30 -10.69
C GLY A 174 5.73 4.65 -10.77
N GLU A 175 6.55 4.87 -11.81
CA GLU A 175 7.22 6.15 -11.98
C GLU A 175 6.18 7.23 -12.28
N THR A 176 6.09 8.25 -11.41
CA THR A 176 5.44 9.50 -11.79
C THR A 176 6.38 10.24 -12.73
N TYR A 177 6.27 10.01 -14.04
CA TYR A 177 6.86 10.91 -15.02
C TYR A 177 6.11 12.25 -14.95
N GLY A 178 6.51 13.10 -14.00
CA GLY A 178 6.42 14.53 -14.20
C GLY A 178 7.22 14.83 -15.45
N SER A 179 6.53 15.02 -16.58
CA SER A 179 7.17 15.23 -17.87
C SER A 179 8.17 16.38 -17.76
N ALA A 180 9.43 16.05 -17.99
CA ALA A 180 10.48 17.02 -18.19
C ALA A 180 10.26 17.70 -19.55
N SER A 181 9.91 18.99 -19.52
CA SER A 181 10.37 20.00 -20.50
C SER A 181 10.18 21.40 -19.94
#